data_AF-A0A328B4E4-F1
#
_entry.id   AF-A0A328B4E4-F1
#
_cell.length_a   1.000
_cell.length_b   1.000
_cell.length_c   1.000
_cell.angle_alpha   90.00
_cell.angle_beta   90.00
_cell.angle_gamma   90.00
#
_symmetry.space_group_name_H-M   'P 1'
#
loop_
_entity.id
_entity.type
_entity.pdbx_description
1 polymer ?
#
loop_
_entity_poly.entity_id
_entity_poly.type
_entity_poly.pdbx_seq_one_letter_code
_entity_poly.pdbx_strand_id
1 'polypeptide(L)'
;MLMLFGVLELAMVFLVSTTLETATQNAARQIRTGQFQQSGVSTPAAFRTMVCNGMSWLSSTCASDLYVQTQTFKTFGELAAAPPKPPPPPPPGPLGASQPMPLPSCWAPGQPGDIVLVHTYWRWKLFTPGLDLALDNAGGGLRMISTATAFRNEPYDQIPPLGTQCP
;
A
#
# COMPACT_ATOMS: atom_id res chain seq x y z
N MET A 1 -15.26 -30.63 -4.83
CA MET A 1 -15.71 -29.23 -5.09
C MET A 1 -14.90 -28.19 -4.32
N LEU A 2 -14.54 -28.42 -3.04
CA LEU A 2 -13.72 -27.47 -2.25
C LEU A 2 -12.37 -27.13 -2.92
N MET A 3 -11.73 -28.10 -3.57
CA MET A 3 -10.50 -27.87 -4.34
C MET A 3 -10.66 -26.89 -5.51
N LEU A 4 -11.81 -26.87 -6.20
CA LEU A 4 -12.05 -25.96 -7.32
C LEU A 4 -12.15 -24.50 -6.83
N PHE A 5 -12.93 -24.28 -5.77
CA PHE A 5 -13.05 -22.97 -5.15
C PHE A 5 -11.74 -22.51 -4.51
N GLY A 6 -10.97 -23.43 -3.91
CA GLY A 6 -9.65 -23.13 -3.38
C GLY A 6 -8.67 -22.64 -4.46
N VAL A 7 -8.61 -23.30 -5.61
CA VAL A 7 -7.74 -22.86 -6.73
C VAL A 7 -8.21 -21.52 -7.30
N LEU A 8 -9.53 -21.29 -7.39
CA LEU A 8 -10.10 -20.03 -7.87
C LEU A 8 -9.79 -18.87 -6.90
N GLU A 9 -9.95 -19.07 -5.59
CA GLU A 9 -9.59 -18.06 -4.57
C GLU A 9 -8.11 -17.71 -4.65
N LEU A 10 -7.22 -18.69 -4.76
CA LEU A 10 -5.80 -18.45 -4.94
C LEU A 10 -5.52 -17.64 -6.21
N ALA A 11 -6.13 -18.01 -7.34
CA ALA A 11 -6.01 -17.26 -8.59
C ALA A 11 -6.45 -15.79 -8.42
N MET A 12 -7.54 -15.54 -7.70
CA MET A 12 -8.01 -14.19 -7.38
C MET A 12 -7.02 -13.44 -6.48
N VAL A 13 -6.50 -14.06 -5.41
CA VAL A 13 -5.50 -13.43 -4.54
C VAL A 13 -4.24 -13.04 -5.33
N PHE A 14 -3.77 -13.90 -6.24
CA PHE A 14 -2.64 -13.58 -7.12
C PHE A 14 -2.97 -12.46 -8.10
N LEU A 15 -4.18 -12.45 -8.67
CA LEU A 15 -4.63 -11.37 -9.55
C LEU A 15 -4.68 -10.02 -8.81
N VAL A 16 -5.20 -10.01 -7.59
CA VAL A 16 -5.22 -8.81 -6.73
C VAL A 16 -3.81 -8.35 -6.39
N SER A 17 -2.91 -9.29 -6.09
CA SER A 17 -1.53 -8.98 -5.74
C SER A 17 -0.79 -8.31 -6.90
N THR A 18 -0.88 -8.88 -8.10
CA THR A 18 -0.22 -8.34 -9.30
C THR A 18 -0.83 -7.01 -9.77
N THR A 19 -2.14 -6.84 -9.63
CA THR A 19 -2.82 -5.56 -9.94
C THR A 19 -2.46 -4.47 -8.94
N LEU A 20 -2.44 -4.77 -7.64
CA LEU A 20 -1.97 -3.85 -6.60
C LEU A 20 -0.51 -3.46 -6.81
N GLU A 21 0.34 -4.43 -7.17
CA GLU A 21 1.75 -4.18 -7.45
C GLU A 21 1.93 -3.23 -8.63
N THR A 22 1.24 -3.49 -9.74
CA THR A 22 1.27 -2.63 -10.93
C THR A 22 0.76 -1.22 -10.61
N ALA A 23 -0.36 -1.11 -9.90
CA ALA A 23 -0.94 0.18 -9.49
C ALA A 23 0.01 0.96 -8.58
N THR A 24 0.63 0.30 -7.61
CA THR A 24 1.60 0.89 -6.67
C THR A 24 2.84 1.36 -7.41
N GLN A 25 3.40 0.55 -8.31
CA GLN A 25 4.57 0.93 -9.11
C GLN A 25 4.28 2.15 -10.00
N ASN A 26 3.10 2.21 -10.62
CA ASN A 26 2.71 3.35 -11.46
C ASN A 26 2.51 4.63 -10.64
N ALA A 27 1.84 4.55 -9.49
CA ALA A 27 1.68 5.69 -8.59
C ALA A 27 3.03 6.14 -7.99
N ALA A 28 3.91 5.19 -7.63
CA ALA A 28 5.24 5.47 -7.11
C ALA A 28 6.13 6.22 -8.10
N ARG A 29 5.99 5.98 -9.41
CA ARG A 29 6.71 6.76 -10.44
C ARG A 29 6.37 8.25 -10.37
N GLN A 30 5.12 8.60 -10.06
CA GLN A 30 4.72 10.01 -9.93
C GLN A 30 5.41 10.69 -8.73
N ILE A 31 5.67 9.95 -7.65
CA ILE A 31 6.48 10.44 -6.52
C ILE A 31 7.95 10.57 -6.94
N ARG A 32 8.47 9.54 -7.63
CA ARG A 32 9.87 9.49 -8.07
C ARG A 32 10.26 10.68 -8.95
N THR A 33 9.41 11.04 -9.89
CA THR A 33 9.64 12.14 -10.82
C THR A 33 9.20 13.50 -10.28
N GLY A 34 8.67 13.57 -9.06
CA GLY A 34 8.18 14.79 -8.44
C GLY A 34 6.84 15.30 -8.98
N GLN A 35 6.23 14.62 -9.96
CA GLN A 35 4.94 15.00 -10.53
C GLN A 35 3.83 15.03 -9.48
N PHE A 36 3.84 14.09 -8.54
CA PHE A 36 2.89 14.07 -7.43
C PHE A 36 3.07 15.30 -6.51
N GLN A 37 4.33 15.64 -6.21
CA GLN A 37 4.68 16.78 -5.37
C GLN A 37 4.34 18.12 -6.04
N GLN A 38 4.59 18.23 -7.34
CA GLN A 38 4.34 19.44 -8.14
C GLN A 38 2.85 19.64 -8.47
N SER A 39 2.01 18.62 -8.32
CA SER A 39 0.56 18.70 -8.60
C SER A 39 -0.23 19.59 -7.63
N GLY A 40 0.38 20.06 -6.55
CA GLY A 40 -0.26 20.89 -5.52
C GLY A 40 -1.07 20.10 -4.47
N VAL A 41 -1.27 18.78 -4.64
CA VAL A 41 -2.00 17.92 -3.68
C VAL A 41 -1.14 16.71 -3.30
N SER A 42 -0.23 16.91 -2.35
CA SER A 42 0.69 15.86 -1.85
C SER A 42 0.16 15.11 -0.63
N THR A 43 -1.12 14.73 -0.62
CA THR A 43 -1.75 14.09 0.55
C THR A 43 -1.78 12.56 0.43
N PRO A 44 -1.76 11.80 1.54
CA PRO A 44 -1.91 10.35 1.50
C PRO A 44 -3.24 9.92 0.87
N ALA A 45 -4.30 10.72 1.03
CA ALA A 45 -5.60 10.47 0.41
C ALA A 45 -5.53 10.57 -1.12
N ALA A 46 -4.85 11.59 -1.66
CA ALA A 46 -4.66 11.72 -3.10
C ALA A 46 -3.82 10.57 -3.69
N PHE A 47 -2.78 10.15 -2.98
CA PHE A 47 -1.98 8.99 -3.40
C PHE A 47 -2.81 7.71 -3.40
N ARG A 48 -3.60 7.47 -2.36
CA ARG A 48 -4.53 6.34 -2.28
C ARG A 48 -5.49 6.32 -3.46
N THR A 49 -6.11 7.45 -3.79
CA THR A 49 -6.98 7.56 -4.98
C THR A 49 -6.23 7.20 -6.26
N MET A 50 -4.97 7.60 -6.39
CA MET A 50 -4.15 7.28 -7.56
C MET A 50 -3.89 5.78 -7.70
N VAL A 51 -3.59 5.10 -6.60
CA VAL A 51 -3.47 3.63 -6.57
C VAL A 51 -4.81 2.96 -6.89
N CYS A 52 -5.91 3.46 -6.32
CA CYS A 52 -7.25 2.95 -6.61
C CYS A 52 -7.66 3.07 -8.07
N ASN A 53 -7.27 4.16 -8.74
CA ASN A 53 -7.50 4.33 -10.18
C ASN A 53 -6.77 3.27 -11.01
N GLY A 54 -5.61 2.79 -10.53
CA GLY A 54 -4.89 1.66 -11.12
C GLY A 54 -5.55 0.30 -10.86
N MET A 55 -6.49 0.21 -9.92
CA MET A 55 -7.26 -0.99 -9.58
C MET A 55 -8.72 -0.83 -10.03
N SER A 56 -8.94 -0.49 -11.30
CA SER A 56 -10.25 -0.09 -11.84
C SER A 56 -11.39 -1.08 -11.53
N TRP A 57 -11.12 -2.38 -11.58
CA TRP A 57 -12.07 -3.45 -11.30
C TRP A 57 -12.40 -3.64 -9.79
N LEU A 58 -11.61 -3.03 -8.89
CA LEU A 58 -11.80 -3.01 -7.43
C LEU A 58 -11.96 -1.58 -6.88
N SER A 59 -12.27 -0.62 -7.74
CA SER A 59 -12.31 0.80 -7.39
C SER A 59 -13.31 1.14 -6.28
N SER A 60 -14.43 0.42 -6.19
CA SER A 60 -15.49 0.65 -5.19
C SER A 60 -15.09 0.29 -3.76
N THR A 61 -14.24 -0.73 -3.58
CA THR A 61 -13.77 -1.19 -2.26
C THR A 61 -12.35 -0.71 -1.95
N CYS A 62 -11.64 -0.16 -2.94
CA CYS A 62 -10.26 0.27 -2.76
C CYS A 62 -10.07 1.32 -1.69
N ALA A 63 -10.87 2.37 -1.68
CA ALA A 63 -10.69 3.46 -0.73
C ALA A 63 -10.85 3.00 0.74
N SER A 64 -11.68 1.98 0.98
CA SER A 64 -11.91 1.40 2.31
C SER A 64 -10.88 0.36 2.72
N ASP A 65 -10.31 -0.38 1.77
CA ASP A 65 -9.46 -1.54 2.06
C ASP A 65 -7.97 -1.33 1.79
N LEU A 66 -7.61 -0.19 1.19
CA LEU A 66 -6.23 0.19 0.92
C LEU A 66 -5.68 1.14 2.00
N TYR A 67 -4.59 0.70 2.63
CA TYR A 67 -3.72 1.53 3.43
C TYR A 67 -2.45 1.85 2.64
N VAL A 68 -2.07 3.12 2.59
CA VAL A 68 -0.86 3.57 1.90
C VAL A 68 0.07 4.24 2.90
N GLN A 69 1.37 4.02 2.75
CA GLN A 69 2.38 4.64 3.59
C GLN A 69 3.61 4.98 2.77
N THR A 70 4.20 6.13 3.08
CA THR A 70 5.48 6.57 2.50
C THR A 70 6.44 6.99 3.61
N GLN A 71 7.68 6.53 3.50
CA GLN A 71 8.77 6.83 4.42
C GLN A 71 9.98 7.28 3.61
N THR A 72 10.81 8.13 4.19
CA THR A 72 12.08 8.53 3.56
C THR A 72 13.26 8.10 4.41
N PHE A 73 14.40 7.92 3.75
CA PHE A 73 15.65 7.45 4.35
C PHE A 73 16.84 8.21 3.76
N LYS A 74 17.95 8.33 4.51
CA LYS A 74 19.19 8.94 4.00
C LYS A 74 20.01 7.98 3.14
N THR A 75 19.99 6.69 3.47
CA THR A 75 20.77 5.66 2.77
C THR A 75 19.94 4.40 2.55
N PHE A 76 20.29 3.62 1.52
CA PHE A 76 19.68 2.31 1.30
C PHE A 76 20.02 1.32 2.44
N GLY A 77 21.12 1.54 3.16
CA GLY A 77 21.47 0.75 4.35
C GLY A 77 20.50 0.99 5.50
N GLU A 78 20.09 2.24 5.75
CA GLU A 78 19.05 2.57 6.73
C GLU A 78 17.70 1.96 6.33
N LEU A 79 17.34 2.04 5.05
CA LEU A 79 16.12 1.41 4.54
C LEU A 79 16.13 -0.10 4.73
N ALA A 80 17.26 -0.77 4.45
CA ALA A 80 17.40 -2.21 4.62
C ALA A 80 17.36 -2.66 6.09
N ALA A 81 17.76 -1.78 7.02
CA ALA A 81 17.70 -2.02 8.46
C ALA A 81 16.35 -1.63 9.09
N ALA A 82 15.47 -0.94 8.34
CA ALA A 82 14.19 -0.48 8.85
C ALA A 82 13.24 -1.69 9.10
N PRO A 83 12.58 -1.75 10.27
CA PRO A 83 11.61 -2.80 10.54
C PRO A 83 10.39 -2.65 9.60
N PRO A 84 9.76 -3.75 9.17
CA PRO A 84 8.48 -3.69 8.48
C PRO A 84 7.46 -2.95 9.34
N LYS A 85 6.75 -1.98 8.77
CA LYS A 85 5.72 -1.21 9.47
C LYS A 85 4.33 -1.58 8.92
N PRO A 86 3.74 -2.70 9.40
CA PRO A 86 2.40 -3.05 8.99
C PRO A 86 1.39 -1.97 9.43
N PRO A 87 0.25 -1.86 8.74
CA PRO A 87 -0.81 -0.94 9.16
C PRO A 87 -1.26 -1.27 10.59
N PRO A 88 -1.73 -0.26 11.35
CA PRO A 88 -2.35 -0.54 12.63
C PRO A 88 -3.50 -1.54 12.44
N PRO A 89 -3.76 -2.42 13.44
CA PRO A 89 -4.89 -3.32 13.36
C PRO A 89 -6.17 -2.50 13.13
N PRO A 90 -7.12 -2.99 12.32
CA PRO A 90 -8.34 -2.26 12.05
C PRO A 90 -9.04 -1.95 13.38
N PRO A 91 -9.56 -0.72 13.56
CA PRO A 91 -10.28 -0.40 14.78
C PRO A 91 -11.48 -1.35 14.92
N PRO A 92 -11.80 -1.82 16.15
CA PRO A 92 -12.91 -2.73 16.37
C PRO A 92 -14.22 -2.07 15.88
N GLY A 93 -14.85 -2.66 14.87
CA GLY A 93 -16.14 -2.21 14.36
C GLY A 93 -17.29 -2.81 15.16
N PRO A 94 -18.47 -2.17 15.18
CA PRO A 94 -19.66 -2.80 15.72
C PRO A 94 -20.00 -4.04 14.89
N LEU A 95 -20.23 -5.17 15.56
CA LEU A 95 -20.72 -6.44 14.99
C LEU A 95 -19.88 -7.02 13.83
N GLY A 96 -18.56 -7.11 13.98
CA GLY A 96 -17.72 -7.85 13.02
C GLY A 96 -17.55 -7.16 11.65
N ALA A 97 -17.99 -5.91 11.50
CA ALA A 97 -17.73 -5.10 10.32
C ALA A 97 -16.29 -4.56 10.35
N SER A 98 -15.51 -4.82 9.30
CA SER A 98 -14.18 -4.20 9.11
C SER A 98 -14.35 -2.71 8.83
N GLN A 99 -13.90 -1.86 9.75
CA GLN A 99 -13.86 -0.40 9.53
C GLN A 99 -12.92 -0.06 8.36
N PRO A 100 -13.12 1.08 7.67
CA PRO A 100 -12.19 1.54 6.64
C PRO A 100 -10.77 1.63 7.18
N MET A 101 -9.78 1.30 6.35
CA MET A 101 -8.37 1.49 6.67
C MET A 101 -8.10 2.97 6.96
N PRO A 102 -7.42 3.30 8.09
CA PRO A 102 -7.12 4.67 8.42
C PRO A 102 -6.11 5.25 7.41
N LEU A 103 -6.02 6.58 7.35
CA LEU A 103 -4.88 7.22 6.70
C LEU A 103 -3.62 7.02 7.57
N PRO A 104 -2.43 6.96 6.97
CA PRO A 104 -1.19 6.85 7.73
C PRO A 104 -1.01 8.07 8.63
N SER A 105 -0.59 7.85 9.88
CA SER A 105 -0.26 8.94 10.81
C SER A 105 0.99 9.72 10.39
N CYS A 106 1.83 9.12 9.55
CA CYS A 106 3.04 9.73 9.02
C CYS A 106 3.12 9.49 7.51
N TRP A 107 3.32 10.58 6.75
CA TRP A 107 3.34 10.58 5.29
C TRP A 107 4.53 11.43 4.81
N ALA A 108 5.49 10.79 4.15
CA ALA A 108 6.69 11.45 3.65
C ALA A 108 6.96 11.00 2.19
N PRO A 109 6.44 11.73 1.18
CA PRO A 109 6.73 11.43 -0.23
C PRO A 109 8.16 11.83 -0.65
N GLY A 110 8.91 12.52 0.23
CA GLY A 110 10.29 12.94 0.02
C GLY A 110 10.47 14.13 -0.92
N GLN A 111 11.69 14.64 -0.91
CA GLN A 111 12.18 15.74 -1.75
C GLN A 111 13.11 15.21 -2.86
N PRO A 112 13.59 16.07 -3.79
CA PRO A 112 14.57 15.66 -4.78
C PRO A 112 15.77 14.94 -4.15
N GLY A 113 16.12 13.76 -4.70
CA GLY A 113 17.26 12.99 -4.23
C GLY A 113 17.08 12.21 -2.92
N ASP A 114 15.93 12.29 -2.23
CA ASP A 114 15.62 11.43 -1.08
C ASP A 114 15.41 9.98 -1.51
N ILE A 115 15.74 9.04 -0.63
CA ILE A 115 15.37 7.63 -0.79
C ILE A 115 13.99 7.46 -0.17
N VAL A 116 13.02 7.03 -0.98
CA VAL A 116 11.62 6.87 -0.60
C VAL A 116 11.25 5.40 -0.63
N LEU A 117 10.56 4.96 0.41
CA LEU A 117 9.93 3.66 0.51
C LEU A 117 8.41 3.85 0.48
N VAL A 118 7.76 3.31 -0.55
CA VAL A 118 6.31 3.32 -0.70
C VAL A 118 5.79 1.93 -0.37
N HIS A 119 4.94 1.84 0.64
CA HIS A 119 4.25 0.62 1.03
C HIS A 119 2.74 0.77 0.83
N THR A 120 2.13 -0.26 0.25
CA THR A 120 0.68 -0.37 0.11
C THR A 120 0.20 -1.69 0.69
N TYR A 121 -0.89 -1.63 1.45
CA TYR A 121 -1.49 -2.79 2.10
C TYR A 121 -2.96 -2.83 1.73
N TRP A 122 -3.39 -3.95 1.18
CA TRP A 122 -4.77 -4.19 0.77
C TRP A 122 -5.38 -5.32 1.60
N ARG A 123 -6.61 -5.14 2.08
CA ARG A 123 -7.38 -6.21 2.71
C ARG A 123 -8.24 -6.95 1.69
N TRP A 124 -7.95 -8.22 1.48
CA TRP A 124 -8.78 -9.13 0.71
C TRP A 124 -9.66 -9.96 1.64
N LYS A 125 -10.96 -10.00 1.37
CA LYS A 125 -11.89 -10.86 2.10
C LYS A 125 -11.96 -12.23 1.42
N LEU A 126 -11.55 -13.27 2.14
CA LEU A 126 -11.67 -14.65 1.67
C LEU A 126 -13.15 -15.02 1.62
N PHE A 127 -13.61 -15.54 0.49
CA PHE A 127 -15.01 -15.94 0.32
C PHE A 127 -15.19 -17.47 0.39
N THR A 128 -14.10 -18.23 0.20
CA THR A 128 -14.14 -19.69 0.25
C THR A 128 -14.08 -20.21 1.69
N PRO A 129 -15.11 -20.92 2.19
CA PRO A 129 -15.09 -21.51 3.53
C PRO A 129 -13.95 -22.53 3.70
N GLY A 130 -13.21 -22.45 4.81
CA GLY A 130 -12.10 -23.36 5.14
C GLY A 130 -10.74 -22.94 4.58
N LEU A 131 -10.68 -21.96 3.67
CA LEU A 131 -9.40 -21.37 3.22
C LEU A 131 -8.88 -20.30 4.18
N ASP A 132 -9.74 -19.76 5.05
CA ASP A 132 -9.38 -18.90 6.17
C ASP A 132 -8.32 -19.57 7.08
N LEU A 133 -8.43 -20.86 7.35
CA LEU A 133 -7.44 -21.62 8.11
C LEU A 133 -6.03 -21.63 7.49
N ALA A 134 -5.94 -21.46 6.17
CA ALA A 134 -4.68 -21.54 5.42
C ALA A 134 -4.14 -20.17 4.98
N LEU A 135 -5.02 -19.21 4.68
CA LEU A 135 -4.65 -17.95 4.04
C LEU A 135 -4.85 -16.73 4.94
N ASP A 136 -5.65 -16.82 6.00
CA ASP A 136 -5.83 -15.69 6.92
C ASP A 136 -4.48 -15.31 7.57
N ASN A 137 -4.08 -14.06 7.42
CA ASN A 137 -2.94 -13.46 8.09
C ASN A 137 -3.27 -12.11 8.75
N ALA A 138 -4.54 -11.72 8.77
CA ALA A 138 -5.02 -10.43 9.27
C ALA A 138 -6.17 -10.54 10.29
N GLY A 139 -6.63 -11.76 10.57
CA GLY A 139 -7.76 -12.11 11.42
C GLY A 139 -9.11 -11.97 10.72
N GLY A 140 -10.06 -12.85 11.07
CA GLY A 140 -11.47 -12.72 10.66
C GLY A 140 -11.76 -13.10 9.21
N GLY A 141 -10.98 -14.00 8.61
CA GLY A 141 -11.12 -14.43 7.21
C GLY A 141 -10.55 -13.41 6.23
N LEU A 142 -9.59 -12.59 6.68
CA LEU A 142 -8.96 -11.55 5.87
C LEU A 142 -7.54 -11.94 5.49
N ARG A 143 -7.21 -11.74 4.21
CA ARG A 143 -5.86 -11.82 3.69
C ARG A 143 -5.33 -10.41 3.45
N MET A 144 -4.29 -10.02 4.17
CA MET A 144 -3.52 -8.82 3.89
C MET A 144 -2.53 -9.10 2.76
N ILE A 145 -2.66 -8.32 1.69
CA ILE A 145 -1.77 -8.28 0.54
C ILE A 145 -0.93 -7.02 0.66
N SER A 146 0.39 -7.13 0.58
CA SER A 146 1.29 -6.00 0.74
C SER A 146 2.24 -5.88 -0.45
N THR A 147 2.46 -4.66 -0.91
CA THR A 147 3.47 -4.32 -1.91
C THR A 147 4.39 -3.23 -1.35
N ALA A 148 5.68 -3.35 -1.62
CA ALA A 148 6.68 -2.35 -1.27
C ALA A 148 7.52 -2.00 -2.50
N THR A 149 7.81 -0.71 -2.69
CA THR A 149 8.79 -0.26 -3.68
C THR A 149 9.67 0.83 -3.09
N ALA A 150 10.98 0.64 -3.23
CA ALA A 150 12.01 1.58 -2.79
C ALA A 150 12.68 2.22 -4.00
N PHE A 151 12.92 3.52 -3.95
CA PHE A 151 13.59 4.24 -5.02
C PHE A 151 14.20 5.54 -4.50
N ARG A 152 15.05 6.16 -5.31
CA ARG A 152 15.52 7.52 -5.07
C ARG A 152 14.74 8.49 -5.95
N ASN A 153 14.25 9.58 -5.37
CA ASN A 153 13.60 10.64 -6.13
C ASN A 153 14.59 11.29 -7.10
N GLU A 154 14.11 11.61 -8.29
CA GLU A 154 14.88 12.30 -9.32
C GLU A 154 15.16 13.76 -8.90
N PRO A 155 16.21 14.39 -9.44
CA PRO A 155 16.48 15.80 -9.22
C PRO A 155 15.50 16.65 -10.04
N TYR A 156 14.26 16.75 -9.59
CA TYR A 156 13.19 17.51 -10.26
C TYR A 156 13.11 18.98 -9.81
N ASP A 157 13.88 19.38 -8.78
CA ASP A 157 14.00 20.76 -8.29
C ASP A 157 15.34 20.94 -7.53
N GLN A 158 15.67 22.17 -7.13
CA GLN A 158 16.88 22.54 -6.37
C GLN A 158 16.72 22.36 -4.84
N ILE A 159 15.56 21.89 -4.37
CA ILE A 159 15.28 21.66 -2.95
C ILE A 159 16.15 20.48 -2.46
N PRO A 160 16.93 20.64 -1.38
CA PRO A 160 17.77 19.57 -0.87
C PRO A 160 16.94 18.42 -0.26
N PRO A 161 17.50 17.20 -0.22
CA PRO A 161 16.87 16.04 0.40
C PRO A 161 16.59 16.29 1.90
N LEU A 162 15.41 15.88 2.38
CA LEU A 162 15.04 16.00 3.81
C LEU A 162 15.68 14.91 4.67
N GLY A 163 16.17 13.82 4.05
CA GLY A 163 16.66 12.65 4.76
C GLY A 163 15.53 11.86 5.42
N THR A 164 15.84 11.15 6.51
CA THR A 164 14.92 10.19 7.13
C THR A 164 13.74 10.89 7.80
N GLN A 165 12.54 10.64 7.30
CA GLN A 165 11.27 11.12 7.84
C GLN A 165 10.31 9.94 7.92
N CYS A 166 9.45 9.95 8.94
CA CYS A 166 8.53 8.87 9.22
C CYS A 166 9.22 7.49 9.38
N PRO A 167 10.21 7.33 10.28
CA PRO A 167 10.84 6.03 10.53
C PRO A 167 9.83 4.96 10.98
#